data_AF-A0A9W6LTA6-F1
#
_entry.id   AF-A0A9W6LTA6-F1
#
_cell.length_a   1.000
_cell.length_b   1.000
_cell.length_c   1.000
_cell.angle_alpha   90.00
_cell.angle_beta   90.00
_cell.angle_gamma   90.00
#
_symmetry.space_group_name_H-M   'P 1'
#
loop_
_entity.id
_entity.type
_entity.pdbx_description
1 polymer ?
#
loop_
_entity_poly.entity_id
_entity_poly.type
_entity_poly.pdbx_seq_one_letter_code
_entity_poly.pdbx_strand_id
1 'polypeptide(L)'
;MKLALIDSPFWTLAQAIDWIVHRDADKVAAGADIGSGPASEEANAALWQKLLAGTVRANGRRNGERREIQAIEWLDLSAGSASAKPFLHRFFPGKGTVALARIVATQGDVTTAGNEARRETITYSDVRVARDDVLREWPARSHAGMAAKRGRPQKIDWQGVVYPEVNRLMDHHGEFVPYDPDWYAQISLESKVREFLVRMVGEEATPVTSTIRDHVAKALKLWRDKKAGK
;
A
#
# COMPACT_ATOMS: atom_id res chain seq x y z
N MET A 1 13.72 13.24 -9.69
CA MET A 1 13.69 14.68 -9.35
C MET A 1 13.27 14.76 -7.89
N LYS A 2 14.21 14.94 -6.95
CA LYS A 2 13.85 15.16 -5.54
C LYS A 2 13.10 16.49 -5.50
N LEU A 3 11.79 16.45 -5.32
CA LEU A 3 11.05 17.63 -4.93
C LEU A 3 11.72 18.10 -3.64
N ALA A 4 12.42 19.24 -3.68
CA ALA A 4 12.74 19.99 -2.49
C ALA A 4 11.37 20.40 -1.92
N LEU A 5 10.75 19.49 -1.17
CA LEU A 5 9.60 19.76 -0.33
C LEU A 5 10.12 20.71 0.73
N ILE A 6 10.10 22.00 0.37
CA ILE A 6 10.31 23.17 1.22
C ILE A 6 9.66 22.86 2.57
N ASP A 7 10.34 23.18 3.67
CA ASP A 7 9.90 23.08 5.08
C ASP A 7 8.65 23.95 5.39
N SER A 8 7.69 23.97 4.48
CA SER A 8 6.44 24.68 4.63
C SER A 8 5.54 23.89 5.59
N PRO A 9 4.93 24.55 6.59
CA PRO A 9 3.97 23.92 7.48
C PRO A 9 2.66 23.53 6.77
N PHE A 10 2.47 23.98 5.52
CA PHE A 10 1.29 23.68 4.72
C PHE A 10 1.69 23.14 3.34
N TRP A 11 1.02 22.08 2.93
CA TRP A 11 1.14 21.51 1.59
C TRP A 11 -0.10 21.81 0.77
N THR A 12 0.07 22.06 -0.52
CA THR A 12 -1.07 21.94 -1.44
C THR A 12 -1.60 20.50 -1.41
N LEU A 13 -2.88 20.31 -1.70
CA LEU A 13 -3.46 18.95 -1.80
C LEU A 13 -2.65 18.05 -2.74
N ALA A 14 -2.20 18.60 -3.86
CA ALA A 14 -1.44 17.86 -4.85
C ALA A 14 -0.05 17.46 -4.33
N GLN A 15 0.61 18.31 -3.53
CA GLN A 15 1.85 17.95 -2.82
C GLN A 15 1.60 16.86 -1.75
N ALA A 16 0.48 16.94 -1.03
CA ALA A 16 0.14 15.92 -0.03
C ALA A 16 -0.14 14.56 -0.69
N ILE A 17 -0.89 14.53 -1.80
CA ILE A 17 -1.16 13.30 -2.56
C ILE A 17 0.14 12.74 -3.14
N ASP A 18 0.94 13.57 -3.80
CA ASP A 18 2.23 13.16 -4.36
C ASP A 18 3.15 12.57 -3.28
N TRP A 19 3.18 13.20 -2.10
CA TRP A 19 3.89 12.67 -0.95
C TRP A 19 3.29 11.33 -0.48
N ILE A 20 1.96 11.18 -0.35
CA ILE A 20 1.33 9.92 0.07
C ILE A 20 1.63 8.76 -0.89
N VAL A 21 1.65 9.03 -2.20
CA VAL A 21 1.98 8.05 -3.24
C VAL A 21 3.46 7.64 -3.17
N HIS A 22 4.35 8.60 -2.95
CA HIS A 22 5.80 8.40 -3.04
C HIS A 22 6.53 8.29 -1.69
N ARG A 23 5.85 8.40 -0.54
CA ARG A 23 6.47 8.35 0.80
C ARG A 23 7.24 7.06 1.07
N ASP A 24 6.95 6.00 0.33
CA ASP A 24 7.63 4.71 0.44
C ASP A 24 8.78 4.55 -0.58
N ALA A 25 8.93 5.46 -1.56
CA ALA A 25 9.92 5.36 -2.63
C ALA A 25 11.37 5.49 -2.13
N ASP A 26 11.62 6.34 -1.11
CA ASP A 26 12.96 6.49 -0.52
C ASP A 26 13.43 5.23 0.20
N LYS A 27 12.50 4.41 0.71
CA LYS A 27 12.84 3.13 1.34
C LYS A 27 12.99 1.98 0.32
N VAL A 28 12.28 2.04 -0.81
CA VAL A 28 12.52 1.16 -1.98
C VAL A 28 13.94 1.39 -2.53
N ALA A 29 14.39 2.65 -2.59
CA ALA A 29 15.77 2.98 -2.96
C ALA A 29 16.83 2.42 -1.98
N ALA A 30 16.44 2.18 -0.72
CA ALA A 30 17.27 1.55 0.30
C ALA A 30 17.20 0.00 0.31
N GLY A 31 16.57 -0.62 -0.70
CA GLY A 31 16.49 -2.07 -0.84
C GLY A 31 15.50 -2.77 0.08
N ALA A 32 14.62 -2.02 0.77
CA ALA A 32 13.53 -2.60 1.53
C ALA A 32 12.40 -3.03 0.58
N ASP A 33 11.94 -4.28 0.69
CA ASP A 33 10.76 -4.77 -0.02
C ASP A 33 9.50 -4.16 0.60
N ILE A 34 9.19 -2.96 0.12
CA ILE A 34 8.01 -2.21 0.50
C ILE A 34 7.20 -2.15 -0.76
N GLY A 35 6.11 -2.91 -0.79
CA GLY A 35 5.19 -2.94 -1.92
C GLY A 35 4.87 -1.54 -2.42
N SER A 36 4.60 -1.41 -3.72
CA SER A 36 4.23 -0.15 -4.37
C SER A 36 3.25 0.63 -3.49
N GLY A 37 3.52 1.93 -3.28
CA GLY A 37 2.58 2.82 -2.60
C GLY A 37 1.18 2.76 -3.23
N PRO A 38 0.15 3.27 -2.53
CA PRO A 38 -1.20 3.29 -3.07
C PRO A 38 -1.21 4.02 -4.42
N ALA A 39 -2.10 3.59 -5.32
CA ALA A 39 -2.31 4.33 -6.56
C ALA A 39 -2.72 5.79 -6.23
N SER A 40 -2.43 6.74 -7.12
CA SER A 40 -2.77 8.16 -6.88
C SER A 40 -4.25 8.37 -6.55
N GLU A 41 -5.13 7.54 -7.09
CA GLU A 41 -6.57 7.57 -6.83
C GLU A 41 -6.91 7.12 -5.41
N GLU A 42 -6.26 6.06 -4.91
CA GLU A 42 -6.41 5.57 -3.54
C GLU A 42 -5.85 6.56 -2.52
N ALA A 43 -4.67 7.15 -2.81
CA ALA A 43 -4.06 8.18 -1.98
C ALA A 43 -4.97 9.41 -1.86
N ASN A 44 -5.56 9.82 -2.99
CA ASN A 44 -6.53 10.90 -3.06
C ASN A 44 -7.78 10.57 -2.22
N ALA A 45 -8.41 9.41 -2.44
CA ALA A 45 -9.59 8.96 -1.70
C ALA A 45 -9.33 8.90 -0.18
N ALA A 46 -8.17 8.41 0.24
CA ALA A 46 -7.79 8.35 1.64
C ALA A 46 -7.63 9.76 2.24
N LEU A 47 -6.95 10.67 1.53
CA LEU A 47 -6.77 12.06 1.98
C LEU A 47 -8.12 12.73 2.22
N TRP A 48 -9.09 12.47 1.35
CA TRP A 48 -10.44 12.99 1.48
C TRP A 48 -11.18 12.47 2.70
N GLN A 49 -11.10 11.16 2.97
CA GLN A 49 -11.77 10.58 4.14
C GLN A 49 -11.28 11.22 5.45
N LYS A 50 -9.99 11.56 5.55
CA LYS A 50 -9.45 12.24 6.73
C LYS A 50 -9.83 13.71 6.82
N LEU A 51 -9.98 14.39 5.69
CA LEU A 51 -10.50 15.76 5.64
C LEU A 51 -11.96 15.80 6.11
N LEU A 52 -12.79 14.86 5.65
CA LEU A 52 -14.19 14.71 6.10
C LEU A 52 -14.28 14.35 7.58
N ALA A 53 -13.38 13.49 8.07
CA ALA A 53 -13.29 13.15 9.49
C ALA A 53 -12.76 14.29 10.37
N GLY A 54 -12.24 15.38 9.77
CA GLY A 54 -11.63 16.50 10.49
C GLY A 54 -10.27 16.17 11.13
N THR A 55 -9.65 15.03 10.81
CA THR A 55 -8.35 14.65 11.36
C THR A 55 -7.18 15.32 10.64
N VAL A 56 -7.38 15.71 9.37
CA VAL A 56 -6.53 16.64 8.63
C VAL A 56 -7.24 17.97 8.50
N ARG A 57 -6.58 19.05 8.91
CA ARG A 57 -7.09 20.41 8.71
C ARG A 57 -6.66 20.96 7.36
N ALA A 58 -7.58 21.69 6.73
CA ALA A 58 -7.33 22.41 5.48
C ALA A 58 -7.59 23.91 5.65
N ASN A 59 -6.84 24.72 4.92
CA ASN A 59 -7.02 26.15 4.77
C ASN A 59 -7.16 26.50 3.30
N GLY A 60 -8.15 27.30 2.94
CA GLY A 60 -8.32 27.81 1.58
C GLY A 60 -8.58 29.30 1.56
N ARG A 61 -8.60 29.90 0.37
CA ARG A 61 -8.93 31.30 0.16
C ARG A 61 -10.38 31.47 -0.29
N ARG A 62 -11.14 32.30 0.43
CA ARG A 62 -12.47 32.78 0.06
C ARG A 62 -12.39 34.31 -0.06
N ASN A 63 -12.75 34.87 -1.22
CA ASN A 63 -12.66 36.31 -1.49
C ASN A 63 -11.28 36.92 -1.18
N GLY A 64 -10.20 36.15 -1.42
CA GLY A 64 -8.82 36.58 -1.14
C GLY A 64 -8.33 36.32 0.29
N GLU A 65 -9.23 36.10 1.25
CA GLU A 65 -8.89 35.81 2.65
C GLU A 65 -8.69 34.32 2.90
N ARG A 66 -7.63 33.97 3.66
CA ARG A 66 -7.38 32.58 4.05
C ARG A 66 -8.22 32.21 5.27
N ARG A 67 -8.97 31.11 5.17
CA ARG A 67 -9.86 30.59 6.21
C ARG A 67 -9.69 29.08 6.35
N GLU A 68 -9.92 28.58 7.56
CA GLU A 68 -10.02 27.15 7.82
C GLU A 68 -11.24 26.58 7.08
N ILE A 69 -11.05 25.38 6.52
CA ILE A 69 -12.03 24.63 5.78
C ILE A 69 -12.48 23.46 6.65
N GLN A 70 -13.78 23.37 6.88
CA GLN A 70 -14.41 22.16 7.41
C GLN A 70 -15.07 21.42 6.25
N ALA A 71 -14.48 20.30 5.82
CA ALA A 71 -15.05 19.51 4.73
C ALA A 71 -16.26 18.73 5.25
N ILE A 72 -17.45 19.02 4.72
CA ILE A 72 -18.70 18.32 5.05
C ILE A 72 -19.07 17.32 3.94
N GLU A 73 -18.88 17.73 2.69
CA GLU A 73 -19.14 16.95 1.49
C GLU A 73 -18.14 17.43 0.43
N TRP A 74 -17.73 16.55 -0.47
CA TRP A 74 -16.86 16.89 -1.59
C TRP A 74 -17.57 16.57 -2.90
N LEU A 75 -17.56 17.52 -3.84
CA LEU A 75 -18.04 17.31 -5.20
C LEU A 75 -16.88 17.58 -6.16
N ASP A 76 -16.51 16.57 -6.93
CA ASP A 76 -15.51 16.74 -7.98
C ASP A 76 -16.11 17.54 -9.14
N LEU A 77 -15.71 18.81 -9.25
CA LEU A 77 -16.18 19.71 -10.29
C LEU A 77 -15.51 19.46 -11.66
N SER A 78 -14.58 18.50 -11.76
CA SER A 78 -13.95 18.14 -13.04
C SER A 78 -14.92 17.46 -14.03
N ALA A 79 -16.06 16.94 -13.55
CA ALA A 79 -17.05 16.25 -14.37
C ALA A 79 -17.95 17.18 -15.23
N GLY A 80 -17.79 18.50 -15.13
CA GLY A 80 -18.63 19.49 -15.84
C GLY A 80 -18.24 19.78 -17.31
N SER A 81 -17.21 19.15 -17.86
CA SER A 81 -16.83 19.31 -19.27
C SER A 81 -16.78 17.95 -19.95
N ALA A 82 -17.71 17.70 -20.88
CA ALA A 82 -17.85 16.45 -21.62
C ALA A 82 -16.64 16.07 -22.52
N SER A 83 -15.53 16.81 -22.46
CA SER A 83 -14.27 16.46 -23.14
C SER A 83 -13.05 16.41 -22.20
N ALA A 84 -13.22 16.59 -20.89
CA ALA A 84 -12.12 16.54 -19.93
C ALA A 84 -12.12 15.19 -19.22
N LYS A 85 -11.13 14.34 -19.51
CA LYS A 85 -10.89 13.10 -18.77
C LYS A 85 -10.77 13.42 -17.26
N PRO A 86 -11.26 12.56 -16.36
CA PRO A 86 -11.10 12.69 -14.92
C PRO A 86 -9.66 12.38 -14.54
N PHE A 87 -8.77 13.32 -14.81
CA PHE A 87 -7.43 13.32 -14.29
C PHE A 87 -7.17 14.72 -13.80
N LEU A 88 -7.02 14.84 -12.47
CA LEU A 88 -6.16 15.80 -11.80
C LEU A 88 -5.34 16.58 -12.82
N HIS A 89 -5.72 17.83 -13.05
CA HIS A 89 -4.98 18.78 -13.86
C HIS A 89 -3.48 18.48 -13.76
N ARG A 90 -2.90 18.02 -14.88
CA ARG A 90 -1.45 17.80 -14.98
C ARG A 90 -0.74 19.00 -14.38
N PHE A 91 0.05 18.70 -13.35
CA PHE A 91 1.02 19.59 -12.75
C PHE A 91 1.86 20.23 -13.85
N PHE A 92 1.68 21.53 -14.08
CA PHE A 92 2.70 22.35 -14.71
C PHE A 92 3.25 23.28 -13.62
N PRO A 93 4.54 23.17 -13.25
CA PRO A 93 5.15 24.17 -12.39
C PRO A 93 5.05 25.53 -13.10
N GLY A 94 4.26 26.45 -12.54
CA GLY A 94 4.13 27.81 -13.05
C GLY A 94 2.72 28.28 -13.45
N LYS A 95 1.70 27.42 -13.45
CA LYS A 95 0.30 27.86 -13.64
C LYS A 95 -0.56 27.26 -12.54
N GLY A 96 -1.03 28.12 -11.62
CA GLY A 96 -1.78 27.71 -10.43
C GLY A 96 -3.04 26.94 -10.81
N THR A 97 -3.01 25.63 -10.59
CA THR A 97 -4.21 24.80 -10.66
C THR A 97 -5.06 25.08 -9.42
N VAL A 98 -6.29 25.54 -9.64
CA VAL A 98 -7.27 25.71 -8.57
C VAL A 98 -7.93 24.35 -8.35
N ALA A 99 -7.56 23.65 -7.27
CA ALA A 99 -8.42 22.59 -6.76
C ALA A 99 -9.70 23.28 -6.25
N LEU A 100 -10.78 23.20 -7.01
CA LEU A 100 -12.08 23.72 -6.60
C LEU A 100 -12.68 22.71 -5.63
N ALA A 101 -12.56 23.04 -4.35
CA ALA A 101 -13.26 22.32 -3.31
C ALA A 101 -14.67 22.87 -3.19
N ARG A 102 -15.67 22.06 -3.52
CA ARG A 102 -17.05 22.34 -3.10
C ARG A 102 -17.15 21.97 -1.63
N ILE A 103 -16.98 22.94 -0.75
CA ILE A 103 -17.18 22.74 0.68
C ILE A 103 -18.53 23.36 1.03
N VAL A 104 -19.48 22.50 1.37
CA VAL A 104 -20.71 22.96 2.04
C VAL A 104 -20.28 23.36 3.44
N ALA A 105 -20.19 24.67 3.73
CA ALA A 105 -20.02 25.12 5.10
C ALA A 105 -21.38 25.59 5.60
N THR A 106 -21.83 25.07 6.73
CA THR A 106 -22.98 25.60 7.44
C THR A 106 -22.56 26.96 8.03
N GLN A 107 -23.00 28.06 7.42
CA GLN A 107 -22.68 29.39 7.93
C GLN A 107 -23.51 29.66 9.20
N GLY A 108 -22.87 29.53 10.38
CA GLY A 108 -23.20 30.25 11.62
C GLY A 108 -24.54 29.94 12.32
N ASP A 109 -24.42 29.65 13.62
CA ASP A 109 -25.43 29.75 14.70
C ASP A 109 -26.78 29.03 14.53
N VAL A 110 -26.83 27.84 15.14
CA VAL A 110 -28.04 27.12 15.52
C VAL A 110 -28.75 27.87 16.65
N THR A 111 -29.40 28.99 16.35
CA THR A 111 -30.41 29.60 17.25
C THR A 111 -31.49 30.34 16.47
N THR A 112 -32.06 29.74 15.42
CA THR A 112 -33.41 30.11 15.02
C THR A 112 -34.14 28.91 14.45
N ALA A 113 -35.01 28.32 15.27
CA ALA A 113 -35.90 27.24 14.89
C ALA A 113 -36.79 27.69 13.72
N GLY A 114 -36.59 27.15 12.53
CA GLY A 114 -37.54 27.29 11.43
C GLY A 114 -36.99 27.48 10.01
N ASN A 115 -35.69 27.67 9.81
CA ASN A 115 -35.15 27.82 8.45
C ASN A 115 -34.57 26.50 7.94
N GLU A 116 -35.11 26.00 6.83
CA GLU A 116 -34.42 25.04 5.96
C GLU A 116 -32.96 25.48 5.84
N ALA A 117 -32.04 24.61 6.27
CA ALA A 117 -30.62 24.86 6.19
C ALA A 117 -30.27 25.07 4.71
N ARG A 118 -30.26 26.33 4.26
CA ARG A 118 -29.83 26.69 2.92
C ARG A 118 -28.38 26.25 2.81
N ARG A 119 -28.17 25.16 2.07
CA ARG A 119 -26.84 24.67 1.71
C ARG A 119 -26.23 25.66 0.74
N GLU A 120 -25.58 26.69 1.26
CA GLU A 120 -24.78 27.58 0.42
C GLU A 120 -23.57 26.81 -0.07
N THR A 121 -23.37 26.83 -1.39
CA THR A 121 -22.18 26.25 -1.99
C THR A 121 -21.05 27.27 -1.90
N ILE A 122 -20.06 27.02 -1.04
CA ILE A 122 -18.90 27.89 -0.91
C ILE A 122 -17.74 27.26 -1.67
N THR A 123 -17.11 28.08 -2.52
CA THR A 123 -15.95 27.67 -3.31
C THR A 123 -14.69 28.26 -2.70
N TYR A 124 -13.70 27.41 -2.44
CA TYR A 124 -12.39 27.83 -1.94
C TYR A 124 -11.33 27.63 -3.02
N SER A 125 -10.36 28.54 -3.08
CA SER A 125 -9.17 28.43 -3.94
C SER A 125 -7.89 28.24 -3.12
N ASP A 126 -6.81 27.73 -3.73
CA ASP A 126 -5.52 27.47 -3.07
C ASP A 126 -5.69 26.72 -1.73
N VAL A 127 -6.37 25.57 -1.80
CA VAL A 127 -6.58 24.67 -0.66
C VAL A 127 -5.27 24.01 -0.28
N ARG A 128 -4.90 24.16 0.98
CA ARG A 128 -3.69 23.62 1.58
C ARG A 128 -4.03 22.85 2.83
N VAL A 129 -3.33 21.76 3.07
CA VAL A 129 -3.46 20.91 4.26
C VAL A 129 -2.28 21.13 5.19
N ALA A 130 -2.52 21.01 6.49
CA ALA A 130 -1.45 21.06 7.48
C ALA A 130 -0.52 19.85 7.28
N ARG A 131 0.77 20.12 7.07
CA ARG A 131 1.78 19.08 6.84
C ARG A 131 1.82 18.10 8.01
N ASP A 132 1.82 18.60 9.23
CA ASP A 132 1.93 17.76 10.42
C ASP A 132 0.73 16.85 10.61
N ASP A 133 -0.47 17.29 10.23
CA ASP A 133 -1.66 16.42 10.24
C ASP A 133 -1.53 15.31 9.19
N VAL A 134 -1.07 15.63 7.97
CA VAL A 134 -0.81 14.61 6.94
C VAL A 134 0.25 13.62 7.41
N LEU A 135 1.35 14.09 8.00
CA LEU A 135 2.40 13.22 8.53
C LEU A 135 1.90 12.36 9.71
N ARG A 136 1.03 12.89 10.55
CA ARG A 136 0.42 12.18 11.69
C ARG A 136 -0.57 11.10 11.24
N GLU A 137 -1.38 11.39 10.23
CA GLU A 137 -2.42 10.48 9.73
C GLU A 137 -1.87 9.46 8.70
N TRP A 138 -0.77 9.80 8.02
CA TRP A 138 -0.04 8.92 7.10
C TRP A 138 1.39 8.67 7.57
N PRO A 139 1.58 8.15 8.80
CA PRO A 139 2.90 7.71 9.21
C PRO A 139 3.39 6.68 8.19
N ALA A 140 4.69 6.72 7.86
CA ALA A 140 5.33 5.86 6.87
C ALA A 140 5.25 4.39 7.33
N ARG A 141 4.08 3.76 7.16
CA ARG A 141 3.68 2.54 7.88
C ARG A 141 4.25 2.57 9.31
N SER A 142 3.73 3.42 10.19
CA SER A 142 3.93 3.17 11.62
C SER A 142 3.38 1.77 11.86
N HIS A 143 4.26 0.78 11.96
CA HIS A 143 4.32 -0.14 13.09
C HIS A 143 3.00 -0.81 13.58
N ALA A 144 1.90 -0.79 12.83
CA ALA A 144 0.78 -1.72 12.97
C ALA A 144 1.14 -3.10 12.37
N GLY A 145 2.33 -3.18 11.78
CA GLY A 145 3.16 -4.38 11.72
C GLY A 145 4.53 -4.10 12.36
N MET A 146 4.60 -3.50 13.55
CA MET A 146 5.69 -3.87 14.47
C MET A 146 5.54 -5.37 14.54
N ALA A 147 6.41 -6.08 13.83
CA ALA A 147 6.50 -7.52 13.87
C ALA A 147 6.46 -7.88 15.35
N ALA A 148 5.29 -8.30 15.83
CA ALA A 148 5.04 -8.46 17.25
C ALA A 148 6.04 -9.50 17.68
N LYS A 149 7.16 -9.08 18.31
CA LYS A 149 8.45 -9.81 18.42
C LYS A 149 8.22 -11.25 18.02
N ARG A 150 8.25 -11.54 16.71
CA ARG A 150 7.79 -12.85 16.24
C ARG A 150 8.72 -13.79 16.96
N GLY A 151 8.14 -14.65 17.81
CA GLY A 151 8.91 -15.56 18.63
C GLY A 151 9.93 -16.24 17.73
N ARG A 152 11.09 -16.59 18.27
CA ARG A 152 12.17 -17.24 17.53
C ARG A 152 11.55 -18.22 16.51
N PRO A 153 11.81 -18.07 15.20
CA PRO A 153 11.19 -18.90 14.17
C PRO A 153 11.25 -20.37 14.58
N GLN A 154 10.15 -21.09 14.42
CA GLN A 154 10.12 -22.50 14.80
C GLN A 154 11.23 -23.24 14.06
N LYS A 155 12.04 -23.99 14.82
CA LYS A 155 13.12 -24.78 14.25
C LYS A 155 12.50 -25.97 13.53
N ILE A 156 12.42 -25.90 12.20
CA ILE A 156 11.94 -27.01 11.37
C ILE A 156 13.02 -28.09 11.33
N ASP A 157 12.63 -29.32 11.62
CA ASP A 157 13.49 -30.50 11.42
C ASP A 157 13.50 -30.90 9.95
N TRP A 158 14.45 -30.35 9.20
CA TRP A 158 14.61 -30.62 7.78
C TRP A 158 14.96 -32.08 7.47
N GLN A 159 15.80 -32.70 8.29
CA GLN A 159 16.30 -34.06 8.04
C GLN A 159 15.27 -35.11 8.44
N GLY A 160 14.58 -34.92 9.56
CA GLY A 160 13.59 -35.88 10.06
C GLY A 160 12.23 -35.79 9.37
N VAL A 161 11.87 -34.62 8.82
CA VAL A 161 10.51 -34.41 8.29
C VAL A 161 10.50 -34.06 6.81
N VAL A 162 11.28 -33.07 6.38
CA VAL A 162 11.23 -32.58 4.99
C VAL A 162 11.93 -33.54 4.01
N TYR A 163 13.08 -34.10 4.38
CA TYR A 163 13.83 -35.01 3.50
C TYR A 163 13.07 -36.32 3.20
N PRO A 164 12.40 -36.97 4.19
CA PRO A 164 11.51 -38.09 3.92
C PRO A 164 10.36 -37.73 2.98
N GLU A 165 9.77 -36.54 3.11
CA GLU A 165 8.70 -36.11 2.22
C GLU A 165 9.20 -35.87 0.78
N VAL A 166 10.37 -35.25 0.62
CA VAL A 166 11.02 -35.13 -0.69
C VAL A 166 11.28 -36.51 -1.29
N ASN A 167 11.82 -37.46 -0.51
CA ASN A 167 12.06 -38.82 -0.97
C ASN A 167 10.75 -39.53 -1.35
N ARG A 168 9.68 -39.36 -0.57
CA ARG A 168 8.35 -39.92 -0.87
C ARG A 168 7.81 -39.39 -2.20
N LEU A 169 7.92 -38.08 -2.43
CA LEU A 169 7.50 -37.45 -3.68
C LEU A 169 8.34 -37.93 -4.87
N MET A 170 9.66 -38.01 -4.71
CA MET A 170 10.57 -38.50 -5.76
C MET A 170 10.41 -40.01 -6.02
N ASP A 171 10.12 -40.83 -5.01
CA ASP A 171 9.84 -42.26 -5.19
C ASP A 171 8.47 -42.50 -5.84
N HIS A 172 7.51 -41.59 -5.65
CA HIS A 172 6.19 -41.65 -6.29
C HIS A 172 6.23 -41.18 -7.75
N HIS A 173 6.83 -40.03 -8.03
CA HIS A 173 6.83 -39.43 -9.37
C HIS A 173 8.06 -39.78 -10.21
N GLY A 174 9.16 -40.20 -9.60
CA GLY A 174 10.44 -40.42 -10.27
C GLY A 174 11.22 -39.13 -10.54
N GLU A 175 12.17 -39.22 -11.47
CA GLU A 175 12.94 -38.06 -11.95
C GLU A 175 12.05 -37.13 -12.81
N PHE A 176 12.38 -35.84 -12.88
CA PHE A 176 11.55 -34.84 -13.56
C PHE A 176 11.40 -35.14 -15.06
N VAL A 177 10.16 -35.07 -15.56
CA VAL A 177 9.83 -35.33 -16.97
C VAL A 177 9.25 -34.07 -17.59
N PRO A 178 9.90 -33.45 -18.61
CA PRO A 178 9.46 -32.17 -19.17
C PRO A 178 8.03 -32.13 -19.70
N TYR A 179 7.43 -33.28 -20.00
CA TYR A 179 6.08 -33.43 -20.54
C TYR A 179 5.01 -33.71 -19.48
N ASP A 180 5.38 -33.89 -18.21
CA ASP A 180 4.44 -34.05 -17.10
C ASP A 180 4.10 -32.67 -16.52
N PRO A 181 2.89 -32.12 -16.73
CA PRO A 181 2.53 -30.78 -16.26
C PRO A 181 2.59 -30.66 -14.73
N ASP A 182 2.39 -31.76 -14.00
CA ASP A 182 2.40 -31.77 -12.54
C ASP A 182 3.82 -32.01 -11.98
N TRP A 183 4.73 -32.57 -12.78
CA TRP A 183 6.08 -32.98 -12.35
C TRP A 183 7.22 -32.66 -13.33
N TYR A 184 7.19 -31.47 -13.96
CA TYR A 184 8.15 -31.13 -15.03
C TYR A 184 9.53 -30.65 -14.55
N ALA A 185 9.63 -30.10 -13.34
CA ALA A 185 10.88 -29.49 -12.86
C ALA A 185 10.95 -29.41 -11.34
N GLN A 186 12.13 -29.02 -10.84
CA GLN A 186 12.38 -28.80 -9.41
C GLN A 186 11.38 -27.82 -8.76
N ILE A 187 10.87 -26.84 -9.52
CA ILE A 187 9.87 -25.89 -9.02
C ILE A 187 8.54 -26.57 -8.61
N SER A 188 8.16 -27.67 -9.27
CA SER A 188 6.99 -28.47 -8.89
C SER A 188 7.21 -29.14 -7.54
N LEU A 189 8.40 -29.73 -7.33
CA LEU A 189 8.79 -30.31 -6.04
C LEU A 189 8.86 -29.25 -4.94
N GLU A 190 9.46 -28.08 -5.20
CA GLU A 190 9.51 -26.96 -4.25
C GLU A 190 8.09 -26.50 -3.86
N SER A 191 7.17 -26.44 -4.81
CA SER A 191 5.77 -26.07 -4.59
C SER A 191 5.05 -27.09 -3.71
N LYS A 192 5.23 -28.40 -3.98
CA LYS A 192 4.66 -29.48 -3.14
C LYS A 192 5.25 -29.54 -1.73
N VAL A 193 6.55 -29.32 -1.59
CA VAL A 193 7.20 -29.21 -0.28
C VAL A 193 6.69 -27.99 0.48
N ARG A 194 6.46 -26.86 -0.19
CA ARG A 194 5.85 -25.68 0.43
C ARG A 194 4.42 -25.98 0.89
N GLU A 195 3.58 -26.58 0.04
CA GLU A 195 2.22 -26.99 0.42
C GLU A 195 2.21 -27.93 1.64
N PHE A 196 3.19 -28.84 1.72
CA PHE A 196 3.38 -29.70 2.89
C PHE A 196 3.78 -28.91 4.14
N LEU A 197 4.73 -27.99 4.05
CA LEU A 197 5.15 -27.14 5.18
C LEU A 197 4.01 -26.23 5.66
N VAL A 198 3.25 -25.62 4.75
CA VAL A 198 2.09 -24.78 5.08
C VAL A 198 1.04 -25.57 5.87
N ARG A 199 0.78 -26.83 5.50
CA ARG A 199 -0.12 -27.70 6.26
C ARG A 199 0.43 -28.08 7.64
N MET A 200 1.75 -28.20 7.78
CA MET A 200 2.39 -28.64 9.02
C MET A 200 2.57 -27.52 10.04
N VAL A 201 3.03 -26.33 9.61
CA VAL A 201 3.39 -25.22 10.50
C VAL A 201 2.56 -23.95 10.28
N GLY A 202 1.71 -23.91 9.24
CA GLY A 202 0.95 -22.73 8.83
C GLY A 202 1.71 -21.83 7.86
N GLU A 203 0.96 -21.00 7.12
CA GLU A 203 1.54 -20.07 6.12
C GLU A 203 2.54 -19.10 6.77
N GLU A 204 2.22 -18.58 7.96
CA GLU A 204 3.06 -17.58 8.64
C GLU A 204 4.42 -18.10 9.11
N ALA A 205 4.51 -19.39 9.43
CA ALA A 205 5.75 -20.04 9.87
C ALA A 205 6.48 -20.76 8.73
N THR A 206 5.93 -20.74 7.52
CA THR A 206 6.55 -21.37 6.36
C THR A 206 7.81 -20.60 5.96
N PRO A 207 8.96 -21.27 5.77
CA PRO A 207 10.20 -20.62 5.37
C PRO A 207 10.09 -19.94 4.00
N VAL A 208 10.95 -18.94 3.79
CA VAL A 208 11.10 -18.28 2.49
C VAL A 208 11.53 -19.30 1.43
N THR A 209 11.08 -19.11 0.19
CA THR A 209 11.33 -20.01 -0.95
C THR A 209 12.82 -20.33 -1.16
N SER A 210 13.73 -19.40 -0.89
CA SER A 210 15.18 -19.63 -0.99
C SER A 210 15.67 -20.73 -0.03
N THR A 211 15.22 -20.70 1.23
CA THR A 211 15.55 -21.74 2.22
C THR A 211 14.99 -23.09 1.80
N ILE A 212 13.75 -23.13 1.28
CA ILE A 212 13.14 -24.36 0.77
C ILE A 212 13.98 -24.94 -0.36
N ARG A 213 14.34 -24.11 -1.35
CA ARG A 213 15.19 -24.50 -2.50
C ARG A 213 16.51 -25.12 -2.06
N ASP A 214 17.21 -24.51 -1.11
CA ASP A 214 18.50 -25.01 -0.62
C ASP A 214 18.39 -26.40 0.02
N HIS A 215 17.34 -26.63 0.80
CA HIS A 215 17.11 -27.93 1.44
C HIS A 215 16.59 -28.98 0.47
N VAL A 216 15.73 -28.61 -0.47
CA VAL A 216 15.26 -29.49 -1.55
C VAL A 216 16.41 -29.95 -2.43
N ALA A 217 17.33 -29.06 -2.81
CA ALA A 217 18.51 -29.42 -3.61
C ALA A 217 19.41 -30.46 -2.90
N LYS A 218 19.59 -30.32 -1.58
CA LYS A 218 20.34 -31.29 -0.76
C LYS A 218 19.63 -32.65 -0.68
N ALA A 219 18.31 -32.64 -0.43
CA ALA A 219 17.52 -33.86 -0.38
C ALA A 219 17.51 -34.60 -1.73
N LEU A 220 17.35 -33.87 -2.84
CA LEU A 220 17.44 -34.40 -4.19
C LEU A 220 18.78 -35.08 -4.47
N LYS A 221 19.89 -34.46 -4.05
CA LYS A 221 21.21 -35.06 -4.19
C LYS A 221 21.29 -36.42 -3.48
N LEU A 222 20.85 -36.47 -2.21
CA LEU A 222 20.84 -37.71 -1.42
C LEU A 222 19.96 -38.80 -2.05
N TRP A 223 18.79 -38.42 -2.58
CA TRP A 223 17.91 -39.35 -3.28
C TRP A 223 18.57 -39.92 -4.55
N ARG A 224 19.23 -39.08 -5.35
CA ARG A 224 19.95 -39.51 -6.56
C ARG A 224 21.13 -40.42 -6.23
N ASP A 225 21.90 -40.10 -5.19
CA ASP A 225 23.01 -40.94 -4.71
C ASP A 225 22.49 -42.33 -4.28
N LYS A 226 21.38 -42.37 -3.52
CA LYS A 226 20.70 -43.61 -3.12
C LYS A 226 20.22 -44.43 -4.32
N LYS A 227 19.63 -43.81 -5.35
CA LYS A 227 19.19 -44.50 -6.58
C LYS A 227 20.36 -45.02 -7.41
N ALA A 228 21.50 -44.34 -7.37
CA ALA A 228 22.74 -44.78 -8.01
C ALA A 228 23.46 -45.91 -7.24
N GLY A 229 22.97 -46.30 -6.05
CA GLY A 229 23.61 -47.29 -5.19
C GLY A 229 24.90 -46.80 -4.54
N LYS A 230 25.05 -45.48 -4.36
CA LYS A 230 26.18 -44.84 -3.70
C LYS A 230 25.90 -44.56 -2.23
#